data_AF-A0A318LMU9-F1
#
_entry.id   AF-A0A318LMU9-F1
#
_cell.length_a   1.000
_cell.length_b   1.000
_cell.length_c   1.000
_cell.angle_alpha   90.00
_cell.angle_beta   90.00
_cell.angle_gamma   90.00
#
_symmetry.space_group_name_H-M   'P 1'
#
loop_
_entity.id
_entity.type
_entity.pdbx_description
1 polymer ?
#
loop_
_entity_poly.entity_id
_entity_poly.type
_entity_poly.pdbx_seq_one_letter_code
_entity_poly.pdbx_strand_id
1 'polypeptide(L)'
;MSTFRNSADEQEPAPKRKTDWKAVRDQVVGLLAGVVRWVGLLFALVLVLHVIFVIGEANPDNGIVSWVADWSEGLSLGFKDLFTPDDPKLAVLVNYGIAAIFWLVVSSIVARIIRRVGGAS
;
A
#
# COMPACT_ATOMS: atom_id res chain seq x y z
N MET A 1 -45.78 -60.88 14.62
CA MET A 1 -44.55 -60.57 15.37
C MET A 1 -43.78 -59.50 14.58
N SER A 2 -44.15 -58.23 14.81
CA SER A 2 -43.57 -57.07 14.13
C SER A 2 -42.29 -56.63 14.83
N THR A 3 -41.14 -56.93 14.26
CA THR A 3 -39.89 -56.26 14.65
C THR A 3 -39.75 -54.98 13.84
N PHE A 4 -40.34 -53.91 14.38
CA PHE A 4 -39.86 -52.55 14.16
C PHE A 4 -38.41 -52.48 14.65
N ARG A 5 -37.45 -52.33 13.75
CA ARG A 5 -36.15 -51.75 14.09
C ARG A 5 -35.83 -50.69 13.05
N ASN A 6 -35.94 -49.47 13.53
CA ASN A 6 -35.53 -48.22 12.92
C ASN A 6 -34.11 -48.35 12.35
N SER A 7 -33.96 -48.20 11.04
CA SER A 7 -32.65 -48.06 10.37
C SER A 7 -32.31 -46.60 10.09
N ALA A 8 -32.99 -45.64 10.74
CA ALA A 8 -32.76 -44.22 10.54
C ALA A 8 -31.54 -43.65 11.29
N ASP A 9 -30.70 -44.48 11.92
CA ASP A 9 -29.69 -44.01 12.89
C ASP A 9 -28.23 -44.25 12.46
N GLU A 10 -27.94 -44.31 11.16
CA GLU A 10 -26.58 -44.15 10.64
C GLU A 10 -26.54 -43.07 9.56
N GLN A 11 -27.06 -41.88 9.89
CA GLN A 11 -26.57 -40.68 9.23
C GLN A 11 -25.17 -40.40 9.78
N GLU A 12 -24.16 -40.92 9.07
CA GLU A 12 -22.78 -40.48 9.20
C GLU A 12 -22.77 -38.94 9.26
N PRO A 13 -22.20 -38.30 10.29
CA PRO A 13 -22.30 -36.87 10.45
C PRO A 13 -21.66 -36.20 9.22
N ALA A 14 -22.50 -35.62 8.36
CA ALA A 14 -22.06 -34.96 7.14
C ALA A 14 -20.88 -34.03 7.48
N PRO A 15 -19.74 -34.14 6.78
CA PRO A 15 -18.56 -33.36 7.10
C PRO A 15 -18.95 -31.89 7.07
N LYS A 16 -18.96 -31.24 8.25
CA LYS A 16 -19.27 -29.82 8.38
C LYS A 16 -18.33 -29.06 7.45
N ARG A 17 -18.87 -28.53 6.36
CA ARG A 17 -18.19 -27.67 5.38
C ARG A 17 -17.54 -26.52 6.16
N LYS A 18 -16.26 -26.68 6.51
CA LYS A 18 -15.46 -25.65 7.18
C LYS A 18 -15.35 -24.52 6.17
N THR A 19 -16.18 -23.53 6.39
CA THR A 19 -16.57 -22.46 5.49
C THR A 19 -15.38 -21.77 4.85
N ASP A 20 -15.54 -21.38 3.58
CA ASP A 20 -14.65 -20.58 2.71
C ASP A 20 -14.17 -19.23 3.31
N TRP A 21 -14.46 -18.95 4.59
CA TRP A 21 -14.15 -17.70 5.28
C TRP A 21 -12.64 -17.41 5.38
N LYS A 22 -11.81 -18.46 5.52
CA LYS A 22 -10.34 -18.29 5.44
C LYS A 22 -9.93 -17.78 4.07
N ALA A 23 -10.47 -18.35 2.99
CA ALA A 23 -10.16 -17.92 1.63
C ALA A 23 -10.63 -16.49 1.36
N VAL A 24 -11.83 -16.12 1.85
CA VAL A 24 -12.34 -14.74 1.75
C VAL A 24 -11.45 -13.76 2.51
N ARG A 25 -11.04 -14.09 3.75
CA ARG A 25 -10.14 -13.26 4.54
C ARG A 25 -8.81 -13.06 3.83
N ASP A 26 -8.20 -14.13 3.32
CA ASP A 26 -6.90 -14.08 2.68
C ASP A 26 -6.96 -13.24 1.39
N GLN A 27 -8.07 -13.30 0.64
CA GLN A 27 -8.32 -12.46 -0.53
C GLN A 27 -8.44 -10.97 -0.17
N VAL A 28 -9.20 -10.64 0.89
CA VAL A 28 -9.34 -9.26 1.37
C VAL A 28 -8.01 -8.71 1.87
N VAL A 29 -7.26 -9.49 2.65
CA VAL A 29 -5.93 -9.11 3.15
C VAL A 29 -4.96 -8.88 1.99
N GLY A 30 -4.99 -9.75 0.97
CA GLY A 30 -4.21 -9.59 -0.25
C GLY A 30 -4.54 -8.29 -0.98
N LEU A 31 -5.83 -7.98 -1.13
CA LEU A 31 -6.29 -6.74 -1.75
C LEU A 31 -5.81 -5.51 -0.96
N LEU A 32 -6.02 -5.48 0.35
CA LEU A 32 -5.61 -4.36 1.21
C LEU A 32 -4.09 -4.15 1.17
N ALA A 33 -3.31 -5.23 1.25
CA ALA A 33 -1.87 -5.13 1.13
C ALA A 33 -1.43 -4.63 -0.26
N GLY A 34 -2.14 -5.03 -1.32
CA GLY A 34 -1.95 -4.53 -2.67
C GLY A 34 -2.23 -3.03 -2.77
N VAL A 35 -3.36 -2.58 -2.23
CA VAL A 35 -3.75 -1.15 -2.21
C VAL A 35 -2.71 -0.32 -1.47
N VAL A 36 -2.27 -0.73 -0.28
CA VAL A 36 -1.23 0.00 0.47
C VAL A 36 0.06 0.11 -0.32
N ARG A 37 0.45 -0.97 -1.01
CA ARG A 37 1.64 -0.95 -1.86
C ARG A 37 1.49 0.04 -3.01
N TRP A 38 0.33 0.04 -3.67
CA TRP A 38 0.04 0.96 -4.78
C TRP A 38 -0.01 2.42 -4.33
N VAL A 39 -0.63 2.72 -3.20
CA VAL A 39 -0.67 4.09 -2.64
C VAL A 39 0.74 4.61 -2.39
N GLY A 40 1.62 3.81 -1.76
CA GLY A 40 3.01 4.22 -1.55
C GLY A 40 3.80 4.41 -2.84
N LEU A 41 3.53 3.61 -3.87
CA LEU A 41 4.14 3.79 -5.20
C LEU A 41 3.68 5.10 -5.84
N LEU A 42 2.40 5.44 -5.73
CA LEU A 42 1.86 6.69 -6.26
C LEU A 42 2.45 7.91 -5.56
N PHE A 43 2.59 7.86 -4.23
CA PHE A 43 3.24 8.95 -3.49
C PHE A 43 4.71 9.11 -3.85
N ALA A 44 5.45 8.01 -3.97
CA ALA A 44 6.83 8.05 -4.45
C ALA A 44 6.91 8.62 -5.88
N LEU A 45 5.98 8.26 -6.76
CA LEU A 45 5.91 8.80 -8.12
C LEU A 45 5.68 10.31 -8.13
N VAL A 46 4.75 10.82 -7.34
CA VAL A 46 4.49 12.28 -7.24
C VAL A 46 5.74 13.02 -6.78
N LEU A 47 6.45 12.52 -5.77
CA LEU A 47 7.69 13.12 -5.29
C LEU A 47 8.80 13.10 -6.35
N VAL A 48 8.94 11.99 -7.09
CA VAL A 48 9.92 11.89 -8.19
C VAL A 48 9.57 12.84 -9.33
N LEU A 49 8.29 12.97 -9.69
CA LEU A 49 7.85 13.92 -10.70
C LEU A 49 8.17 15.36 -10.29
N HIS A 50 7.95 15.71 -9.01
CA HIS A 50 8.33 17.02 -8.49
C HIS A 50 9.83 17.29 -8.67
N VAL A 51 10.68 16.33 -8.30
CA VAL A 51 12.13 16.42 -8.49
C VAL A 51 12.49 16.64 -9.96
N ILE A 52 11.91 15.87 -10.87
CA ILE A 52 12.16 15.99 -12.32
C ILE A 52 11.73 17.37 -12.82
N PHE A 53 10.58 17.87 -12.38
CA PHE A 53 10.08 19.19 -12.78
C PHE A 53 10.96 20.32 -12.29
N VAL A 54 11.46 20.26 -11.05
CA VAL A 54 12.35 21.29 -10.51
C VAL A 54 13.72 21.27 -11.21
N ILE A 55 14.31 20.09 -11.39
CA ILE A 55 15.62 19.96 -12.05
C ILE A 55 15.52 20.34 -13.53
N GLY A 56 14.45 19.87 -14.19
CA GLY A 56 14.17 20.12 -15.60
C GLY A 56 13.57 21.49 -15.91
N GLU A 57 13.46 22.37 -14.90
CA GLU A 57 12.93 23.74 -15.04
C GLU A 57 11.56 23.78 -15.74
N ALA A 58 10.67 22.86 -15.36
CA ALA A 58 9.33 22.76 -15.92
C ALA A 58 8.53 24.03 -15.66
N ASN A 59 7.64 24.38 -16.60
CA ASN A 59 6.83 25.59 -16.51
C ASN A 59 5.84 25.50 -15.32
N PRO A 60 5.97 26.34 -14.28
CA PRO A 60 5.07 26.32 -13.11
C PRO A 60 3.63 26.76 -13.46
N ASP A 61 3.43 27.49 -14.56
CA ASP A 61 2.09 27.87 -15.04
C ASP A 61 1.32 26.68 -15.62
N ASN A 62 1.98 25.52 -15.79
CA ASN A 62 1.31 24.30 -16.16
C ASN A 62 0.57 23.73 -14.94
N GLY A 63 -0.75 23.49 -15.10
CA GLY A 63 -1.60 22.93 -14.04
C GLY A 63 -1.12 21.58 -13.50
N ILE A 64 -0.40 20.77 -14.29
CA ILE A 64 0.16 19.50 -13.82
C ILE A 64 1.36 19.73 -12.91
N VAL A 65 2.23 20.69 -13.25
CA VAL A 65 3.46 20.98 -12.48
C VAL A 65 3.09 21.56 -11.12
N SER A 66 2.20 22.55 -11.08
CA SER A 66 1.70 23.15 -9.84
C SER A 66 0.96 22.13 -8.97
N TRP A 67 0.07 21.31 -9.55
CA TRP A 67 -0.59 20.24 -8.81
C TRP A 67 0.40 19.24 -8.20
N VAL A 68 1.41 18.80 -8.95
CA VAL A 68 2.45 17.91 -8.41
C VAL A 68 3.23 18.59 -7.29
N ALA A 69 3.57 19.88 -7.43
CA ALA A 69 4.28 20.64 -6.41
C ALA A 69 3.48 20.71 -5.09
N ASP A 70 2.19 21.07 -5.16
CA ASP A 70 1.33 21.17 -3.98
C ASP A 70 1.24 19.83 -3.22
N TRP A 71 1.08 18.72 -3.95
CA TRP A 71 1.02 17.39 -3.33
C TRP A 71 2.37 16.97 -2.77
N SER A 72 3.48 17.33 -3.44
CA SER A 72 4.82 16.99 -2.99
C SER A 72 5.16 17.63 -1.64
N GLU A 73 4.69 18.85 -1.37
CA GLU A 73 4.92 19.52 -0.09
C GLU A 73 4.35 18.71 1.07
N GLY A 74 3.09 18.25 0.95
CA GLY A 74 2.45 17.41 1.97
C GLY A 74 3.08 16.01 2.08
N LEU A 75 3.42 15.39 0.95
CA LEU A 75 3.99 14.04 0.90
C LEU A 75 5.45 13.96 1.34
N SER A 76 6.16 15.09 1.33
CA SER A 76 7.54 15.16 1.82
C SER A 76 7.63 14.98 3.33
N LEU A 77 6.54 15.04 4.11
CA LEU A 77 6.48 14.70 5.55
C LEU A 77 7.62 15.32 6.39
N GLY A 78 8.07 16.53 6.06
CA GLY A 78 9.15 17.22 6.78
C GLY A 78 10.58 16.89 6.32
N PHE A 79 10.74 16.01 5.33
CA PHE A 79 12.06 15.74 4.71
C PHE A 79 12.59 16.92 3.88
N LYS A 80 11.73 17.89 3.49
CA LYS A 80 12.08 19.01 2.62
C LYS A 80 13.22 19.91 3.12
N ASP A 81 13.45 19.94 4.43
CA ASP A 81 14.48 20.75 5.09
C ASP A 81 15.55 19.88 5.79
N LEU A 82 15.64 18.59 5.44
CA LEU A 82 16.56 17.66 6.09
C LEU A 82 18.01 17.92 5.68
N PHE A 83 18.21 18.38 4.45
CA PHE A 83 19.47 18.90 3.93
C PHE A 83 19.26 20.30 3.35
N THR A 84 20.14 21.24 3.67
CA THR A 84 20.10 22.62 3.18
C THR A 84 21.38 22.99 2.41
N PRO A 85 21.64 22.38 1.25
CA PRO A 85 22.75 22.77 0.39
C PRO A 85 22.50 24.14 -0.25
N ASP A 86 23.57 24.82 -0.66
CA ASP A 86 23.49 26.15 -1.28
C ASP A 86 22.79 26.15 -2.64
N ASP A 87 22.81 25.02 -3.37
CA ASP A 87 22.09 24.85 -4.63
C ASP A 87 20.63 24.39 -4.35
N PRO A 88 19.62 25.20 -4.69
CA PRO A 88 18.22 24.86 -4.50
C PRO A 88 17.78 23.59 -5.23
N LYS A 89 18.33 23.30 -6.42
CA LYS A 89 17.98 22.10 -7.19
C LYS A 89 18.51 20.84 -6.50
N LEU A 90 19.72 20.91 -5.95
CA LEU A 90 20.29 19.82 -5.16
C LEU A 90 19.50 19.60 -3.86
N ALA A 91 19.04 20.68 -3.21
CA ALA A 91 18.20 20.58 -2.03
C ALA A 91 16.92 19.78 -2.34
N VAL A 92 16.22 20.14 -3.42
CA VAL A 92 15.00 19.43 -3.84
C VAL A 92 15.30 17.98 -4.20
N LEU A 93 16.35 17.73 -5.00
CA LEU A 93 16.73 16.37 -5.41
C LEU A 93 16.94 15.44 -4.20
N VAL A 94 17.74 15.88 -3.23
CA VAL A 94 18.11 15.04 -2.08
C VAL A 94 16.92 14.86 -1.14
N ASN A 95 16.25 15.95 -0.77
CA ASN A 95 15.18 15.90 0.23
C ASN A 95 13.94 15.16 -0.27
N TYR A 96 13.46 15.50 -1.47
CA TYR A 96 12.28 14.85 -2.04
C TYR A 96 12.61 13.45 -2.59
N GLY A 97 13.86 13.22 -3.04
CA GLY A 97 14.34 11.90 -3.41
C GLY A 97 14.34 10.92 -2.24
N ILE A 98 14.83 11.35 -1.07
CA ILE A 98 14.79 10.53 0.15
C ILE A 98 13.35 10.30 0.61
N ALA A 99 12.48 11.32 0.53
CA ALA A 99 11.06 11.15 0.83
C ALA A 99 10.40 10.09 -0.09
N ALA A 100 10.76 10.05 -1.37
CA ALA A 100 10.26 9.03 -2.29
C ALA A 100 10.71 7.62 -1.87
N ILE A 101 11.99 7.45 -1.53
CA ILE A 101 12.53 6.18 -1.03
C ILE A 101 11.82 5.77 0.27
N PHE A 102 11.57 6.71 1.18
CA PHE A 102 10.84 6.47 2.41
C PHE A 102 9.45 5.87 2.13
N TRP A 103 8.67 6.44 1.22
CA TRP A 103 7.36 5.90 0.83
C TRP A 103 7.45 4.49 0.23
N LEU A 104 8.47 4.20 -0.58
CA LEU A 104 8.69 2.87 -1.13
C LEU A 104 8.98 1.83 -0.04
N VAL A 105 9.77 2.20 0.95
CA VAL A 105 10.14 1.33 2.08
C VAL A 105 8.95 1.13 3.02
N VAL A 106 8.30 2.22 3.46
CA VAL A 106 7.17 2.17 4.39
C VAL A 106 6.02 1.38 3.81
N SER A 107 5.62 1.64 2.57
CA SER A 107 4.53 0.89 1.93
C SER A 107 4.84 -0.61 1.79
N SER A 108 6.10 -0.97 1.52
CA SER A 108 6.54 -2.36 1.48
C SER A 108 6.43 -3.03 2.84
N ILE A 109 6.89 -2.35 3.89
CA ILE A 109 6.84 -2.84 5.27
C ILE A 109 5.40 -3.01 5.72
N VAL A 110 4.57 -1.97 5.56
CA VAL A 110 3.16 -2.01 5.96
C VAL A 110 2.41 -3.10 5.19
N ALA A 111 2.58 -3.19 3.87
CA ALA A 111 1.95 -4.25 3.08
C ALA A 111 2.41 -5.66 3.53
N ARG A 112 3.68 -5.81 3.91
CA ARG A 112 4.20 -7.07 4.46
C ARG A 112 3.60 -7.39 5.82
N ILE A 113 3.43 -6.39 6.69
CA ILE A 113 2.78 -6.54 8.00
C ILE A 113 1.31 -6.94 7.81
N ILE A 114 0.57 -6.28 6.91
CA ILE A 114 -0.83 -6.62 6.58
C ILE A 114 -0.94 -8.09 6.15
N ARG A 115 -0.07 -8.54 5.23
CA ARG A 115 -0.05 -9.94 4.80
C ARG A 115 0.31 -10.91 5.93
N ARG A 116 1.22 -10.53 6.83
CA ARG A 116 1.61 -11.38 7.96
C ARG A 116 0.55 -11.48 9.03
N VAL A 117 -0.08 -10.36 9.40
CA VAL A 117 -1.10 -10.33 10.46
C VAL A 117 -2.44 -10.87 9.94
N GLY A 118 -2.77 -10.62 8.68
CA GLY A 118 -4.03 -11.07 8.08
C GLY A 118 -3.98 -12.48 7.48
N GLY A 119 -2.80 -12.95 7.05
CA GLY A 119 -2.60 -14.27 6.44
C GLY A 119 -2.06 -15.36 7.37
N ALA A 120 -1.68 -15.03 8.62
CA ALA A 120 -1.26 -16.03 9.60
C ALA A 120 -2.46 -16.54 10.41
N SER A 121 -3.12 -17.59 9.91
CA SER A 121 -3.74 -18.71 10.68
C SER A 121 -4.62 -19.61 9.80
#